data_AF-A0A9D6MW91-F1
#
_entry.id   AF-A0A9D6MW91-F1
#
_cell.length_a   1.000
_cell.length_b   1.000
_cell.length_c   1.000
_cell.angle_alpha   90.00
_cell.angle_beta   90.00
_cell.angle_gamma   90.00
#
_symmetry.space_group_name_H-M   'P 1'
#
loop_
_entity.id
_entity.type
_entity.pdbx_description
1 polymer ?
#
loop_
_entity_poly.entity_id
_entity_poly.type
_entity_poly.pdbx_seq_one_letter_code
_entity_poly.pdbx_strand_id
1 'polypeptide(L)'
;MNFGKFLIGALIIASVLSPQFVRAEEGANAAAQQKDFGTWESNGFDKEEAKQWKSAGFKIEEANRWKFVKYTLDEAKEWKDAGYSLEQALLLTKNYITQGEMAAWKAAGFSIAEAIDLKSYRFRPGDAAEWRANGFTIEEAKVLKENRYEPIEPAEWKANGFTIEEANEWKLHRFLPKEAKEWREDGFKPAESKSWQAVNFSPGETKAYQAMGIDLVDAQAWKLYLFTVEEARSWHTAKINWFDATVWRAAKFTIEQSKEWLSLGFTVDEALDAKANATPAEAKEWKDNGFRMKEIAAWQNAGFKTVKEAKKWKDWDYSPADAAKAYADNGK
;
A
#
# COMPACT_ATOMS: atom_id res chain seq x y z
N MET A 1 41.55 -55.82 62.10
CA MET A 1 42.10 -54.72 62.92
C MET A 1 41.00 -53.70 63.13
N ASN A 2 40.33 -53.79 64.29
CA ASN A 2 40.25 -52.77 65.37
C ASN A 2 39.43 -51.51 64.97
N PHE A 3 38.12 -51.49 65.25
CA PHE A 3 37.42 -51.09 66.50
C PHE A 3 37.46 -49.59 66.81
N GLY A 4 36.26 -48.99 66.91
CA GLY A 4 36.06 -47.65 67.48
C GLY A 4 34.66 -47.08 67.26
N LYS A 5 33.67 -47.59 68.01
CA LYS A 5 32.34 -47.00 68.22
C LYS A 5 32.46 -45.63 68.92
N PHE A 6 31.57 -44.68 68.65
CA PHE A 6 30.80 -43.96 69.70
C PHE A 6 29.58 -43.21 69.11
N LEU A 7 28.43 -43.44 69.75
CA LEU A 7 27.15 -42.75 69.63
C LEU A 7 27.09 -41.58 70.64
N ILE A 8 26.02 -40.77 70.54
CA ILE A 8 25.49 -39.74 71.49
C ILE A 8 25.91 -38.32 71.06
N GLY A 9 25.03 -37.33 70.91
CA GLY A 9 23.60 -37.21 71.19
C GLY A 9 23.21 -35.73 70.95
N ALA A 10 22.03 -35.50 70.36
CA ALA A 10 21.47 -34.18 70.20
C ALA A 10 21.02 -33.64 71.56
N LEU A 11 21.65 -32.54 72.02
CA LEU A 11 21.17 -31.79 73.18
C LEU A 11 20.44 -30.53 72.68
N ILE A 12 19.12 -30.56 72.81
CA ILE A 12 18.24 -29.41 72.68
C ILE A 12 18.60 -28.44 73.82
N ILE A 13 19.20 -27.29 73.50
CA ILE A 13 19.32 -26.19 74.45
C ILE A 13 17.96 -25.48 74.48
N ALA A 14 17.06 -25.95 75.34
CA ALA A 14 15.93 -25.16 75.80
C ALA A 14 16.48 -24.07 76.73
N SER A 15 16.71 -22.88 76.18
CA SER A 15 17.05 -21.70 76.99
C SER A 15 15.82 -21.33 77.83
N VAL A 16 15.87 -21.67 79.12
CA VAL A 16 14.90 -21.20 80.12
C VAL A 16 15.23 -19.73 80.40
N LEU A 17 14.66 -18.82 79.62
CA LEU A 17 14.65 -17.40 79.95
C LEU A 17 13.90 -17.23 81.28
N SER A 18 14.57 -16.65 82.28
CA SER A 18 13.95 -16.36 83.57
C SER A 18 12.71 -15.46 83.40
N PRO A 19 11.63 -15.63 84.21
CA PRO A 19 10.39 -14.86 84.08
C PRO A 19 10.58 -13.33 84.17
N GLN A 20 11.70 -12.87 84.74
CA GLN A 20 12.06 -11.45 84.81
C GLN A 20 12.57 -10.88 83.48
N PHE A 21 13.23 -11.69 82.64
CA PHE A 21 13.74 -11.28 81.33
C PHE A 21 12.63 -11.20 80.27
N VAL A 22 11.72 -12.17 80.26
CA VAL A 22 10.53 -12.16 79.38
C VAL A 22 9.66 -10.94 79.67
N ARG A 23 9.43 -10.61 80.96
CA ARG A 23 8.69 -9.40 81.36
C ARG A 23 9.36 -8.08 80.97
N ALA A 24 10.69 -8.03 80.97
CA ALA A 24 11.43 -6.83 80.58
C ALA A 24 11.38 -6.60 79.07
N GLU A 25 11.44 -7.68 78.28
CA GLU A 25 11.32 -7.64 76.81
C GLU A 25 9.88 -7.32 76.38
N GLU A 26 8.88 -7.90 77.04
CA GLU A 26 7.46 -7.54 76.86
C GLU A 26 7.18 -6.08 77.24
N GLY A 27 7.76 -5.59 78.34
CA GLY A 27 7.62 -4.19 78.78
C GLY A 27 8.29 -3.18 77.84
N ALA A 28 9.47 -3.49 77.30
CA ALA A 28 10.16 -2.66 76.33
C ALA A 28 9.42 -2.62 74.98
N ASN A 29 8.88 -3.75 74.54
CA ASN A 29 8.08 -3.86 73.32
C ASN A 29 6.73 -3.13 73.47
N ALA A 30 6.09 -3.24 74.63
CA ALA A 30 4.87 -2.50 74.96
C ALA A 30 5.11 -0.97 75.00
N ALA A 31 6.21 -0.52 75.60
CA ALA A 31 6.58 0.90 75.65
C ALA A 31 6.94 1.47 74.26
N ALA A 32 7.63 0.67 73.43
CA ALA A 32 7.93 1.04 72.05
C ALA A 32 6.66 1.12 71.19
N GLN A 33 5.74 0.16 71.33
CA GLN A 33 4.43 0.21 70.68
C GLN A 33 3.61 1.42 71.13
N GLN A 34 3.59 1.73 72.43
CA GLN A 34 2.83 2.86 72.96
C GLN A 34 3.38 4.21 72.48
N LYS A 35 4.71 4.35 72.36
CA LYS A 35 5.35 5.54 71.79
C LYS A 35 5.10 5.70 70.29
N ASP A 36 5.11 4.59 69.56
CA ASP A 36 4.79 4.55 68.14
C ASP A 36 3.33 4.94 67.88
N PHE A 37 2.36 4.35 68.59
CA PHE A 37 0.94 4.74 68.49
C PHE A 37 0.67 6.19 68.87
N GLY A 38 1.34 6.74 69.88
CA GLY A 38 1.22 8.16 70.22
C GLY A 38 1.69 9.11 69.10
N THR A 39 2.58 8.63 68.22
CA THR A 39 3.03 9.38 67.04
C THR A 39 1.95 9.38 65.95
N TRP A 40 1.25 8.26 65.73
CA TRP A 40 0.13 8.13 64.80
C TRP A 40 -1.10 8.95 65.24
N GLU A 41 -1.43 8.90 66.53
CA GLU A 41 -2.53 9.71 67.12
C GLU A 41 -2.28 11.20 66.94
N SER A 42 -1.04 11.66 67.14
CA SER A 42 -0.64 13.05 66.92
C SER A 42 -0.73 13.48 65.44
N ASN A 43 -0.78 12.53 64.51
CA ASN A 43 -0.96 12.76 63.07
C ASN A 43 -2.42 12.52 62.61
N GLY A 44 -3.36 12.44 63.55
CA GLY A 44 -4.80 12.37 63.25
C GLY A 44 -5.29 10.99 62.86
N PHE A 45 -4.57 9.92 63.21
CA PHE A 45 -5.02 8.54 63.07
C PHE A 45 -5.51 8.02 64.42
N ASP A 46 -6.71 7.46 64.49
CA ASP A 46 -7.09 6.73 65.69
C ASP A 46 -6.30 5.41 65.81
N LYS A 47 -6.36 4.78 66.98
CA LYS A 47 -5.58 3.57 67.28
C LYS A 47 -5.88 2.40 66.35
N GLU A 48 -7.12 2.21 65.91
CA GLU A 48 -7.49 1.12 65.01
C GLU A 48 -7.11 1.45 63.56
N GLU A 49 -7.32 2.69 63.13
CA GLU A 49 -6.89 3.19 61.83
C GLU A 49 -5.36 3.08 61.68
N ALA A 50 -4.59 3.51 62.69
CA ALA A 50 -3.13 3.41 62.71
C ALA A 50 -2.66 1.94 62.56
N LYS A 51 -3.35 0.99 63.19
CA LYS A 51 -3.05 -0.45 63.00
C LYS A 51 -3.31 -0.88 61.56
N GLN A 52 -4.40 -0.45 60.95
CA GLN A 52 -4.78 -0.83 59.58
C GLN A 52 -3.82 -0.26 58.53
N TRP A 53 -3.46 1.03 58.63
CA TRP A 53 -2.47 1.63 57.72
C TRP A 53 -1.08 0.99 57.88
N LYS A 54 -0.67 0.72 59.11
CA LYS A 54 0.61 0.06 59.39
C LYS A 54 0.62 -1.39 58.89
N SER A 55 -0.47 -2.13 59.06
CA SER A 55 -0.58 -3.51 58.54
C SER A 55 -0.66 -3.57 57.02
N ALA A 56 -1.18 -2.52 56.38
CA ALA A 56 -1.11 -2.33 54.93
C ALA A 56 0.27 -1.86 54.43
N GLY A 57 1.27 -1.73 55.32
CA GLY A 57 2.65 -1.45 54.97
C GLY A 57 2.97 0.03 54.75
N PHE A 58 2.11 0.95 55.19
CA PHE A 58 2.37 2.39 55.14
C PHE A 58 3.22 2.85 56.32
N LYS A 59 4.15 3.75 56.03
CA LYS A 59 4.79 4.58 57.06
C LYS A 59 3.85 5.71 57.44
N ILE A 60 3.99 6.24 58.65
CA ILE A 60 3.12 7.28 59.17
C ILE A 60 3.09 8.54 58.28
N GLU A 61 4.25 8.97 57.76
CA GLU A 61 4.33 10.14 56.89
C GLU A 61 3.65 9.88 55.55
N GLU A 62 3.78 8.67 55.01
CA GLU A 62 3.13 8.24 53.78
C GLU A 62 1.61 8.20 53.97
N ALA A 63 1.12 7.49 55.00
CA ALA A 63 -0.29 7.38 55.34
C ALA A 63 -0.92 8.77 55.54
N ASN A 64 -0.23 9.67 56.27
CA ASN A 64 -0.71 11.02 56.50
C ASN A 64 -0.88 11.79 55.18
N ARG A 65 0.07 11.65 54.24
CA ARG A 65 -0.05 12.30 52.92
C ARG A 65 -1.23 11.77 52.10
N TRP A 66 -1.46 10.45 52.07
CA TRP A 66 -2.62 9.85 51.38
C TRP A 66 -3.94 10.28 52.02
N LYS A 67 -4.02 10.24 53.36
CA LYS A 67 -5.20 10.67 54.12
C LYS A 67 -5.48 12.17 53.96
N PHE A 68 -4.44 13.00 53.93
CA PHE A 68 -4.55 14.45 53.75
C PHE A 68 -5.22 14.82 52.42
N VAL A 69 -4.92 14.07 51.35
CA VAL A 69 -5.59 14.22 50.04
C VAL A 69 -6.86 13.36 49.91
N LYS A 70 -7.38 12.86 51.04
CA LYS A 70 -8.65 12.16 51.20
C LYS A 70 -8.75 10.79 50.53
N TYR A 71 -7.62 10.13 50.28
CA TYR A 71 -7.65 8.71 49.91
C TYR A 71 -7.98 7.88 51.15
N THR A 72 -8.90 6.93 50.98
CA THR A 72 -9.14 5.88 51.97
C THR A 72 -7.93 4.94 52.03
N LEU A 73 -7.85 4.15 53.10
CA LEU A 73 -6.82 3.11 53.22
C LEU A 73 -6.86 2.16 52.02
N ASP A 74 -8.05 1.73 51.61
CA ASP A 74 -8.22 0.78 50.52
C ASP A 74 -7.75 1.38 49.18
N GLU A 75 -8.15 2.61 48.85
CA GLU A 75 -7.68 3.28 47.62
C GLU A 75 -6.16 3.49 47.64
N ALA A 76 -5.61 3.96 48.76
CA ALA A 76 -4.16 4.16 48.88
C ALA A 76 -3.41 2.83 48.72
N LYS A 77 -3.91 1.77 49.34
CA LYS A 77 -3.36 0.42 49.26
C LYS A 77 -3.43 -0.12 47.83
N GLU A 78 -4.55 0.04 47.12
CA GLU A 78 -4.69 -0.38 45.73
C GLU A 78 -3.64 0.27 44.81
N TRP A 79 -3.45 1.59 44.92
CA TRP A 79 -2.45 2.29 44.12
C TRP A 79 -1.03 1.87 44.48
N LYS A 80 -0.74 1.72 45.77
CA LYS A 80 0.57 1.32 46.27
C LYS A 80 0.93 -0.12 45.89
N ASP A 81 0.01 -1.06 46.05
CA ASP A 81 0.19 -2.47 45.69
C ASP A 81 0.38 -2.60 44.17
N ALA A 82 -0.20 -1.69 43.38
CA ALA A 82 0.04 -1.56 41.94
C ALA A 82 1.36 -0.84 41.58
N GLY A 83 2.12 -0.38 42.58
CA GLY A 83 3.44 0.22 42.44
C GLY A 83 3.44 1.71 42.09
N TYR A 84 2.33 2.42 42.32
CA TYR A 84 2.24 3.85 42.05
C TYR A 84 2.49 4.69 43.31
N SER A 85 3.20 5.81 43.14
CA SER A 85 3.33 6.81 44.20
C SER A 85 2.05 7.63 44.37
N LEU A 86 1.95 8.36 45.49
CA LEU A 86 0.83 9.27 45.72
C LEU A 86 0.66 10.29 44.60
N GLU A 87 1.76 10.87 44.10
CA GLU A 87 1.73 11.86 43.02
C GLU A 87 1.21 11.25 41.71
N GLN A 88 1.61 10.01 41.41
CA GLN A 88 1.13 9.27 40.24
C GLN A 88 -0.36 8.92 40.37
N ALA A 89 -0.79 8.44 41.52
CA ALA A 89 -2.20 8.14 41.80
C ALA A 89 -3.08 9.39 41.66
N LEU A 90 -2.66 10.52 42.24
CA LEU A 90 -3.36 11.80 42.10
C LEU A 90 -3.45 12.24 40.64
N LEU A 91 -2.37 12.10 39.88
CA LEU A 91 -2.36 12.45 38.46
C LEU A 91 -3.32 11.58 37.66
N LEU A 92 -3.32 10.26 37.89
CA LEU A 92 -4.20 9.31 37.21
C LEU A 92 -5.67 9.54 37.58
N THR A 93 -5.98 9.68 38.88
CA THR A 93 -7.33 9.97 39.37
C THR A 93 -7.86 11.29 38.84
N LYS A 94 -7.03 12.34 38.76
CA LYS A 94 -7.39 13.62 38.13
C LYS A 94 -7.78 13.48 36.65
N ASN A 95 -7.15 12.54 35.95
CA ASN A 95 -7.45 12.21 34.55
C ASN A 95 -8.48 11.07 34.41
N TYR A 96 -9.19 10.74 35.48
CA TYR A 96 -10.21 9.70 35.54
C TYR A 96 -9.70 8.31 35.14
N ILE A 97 -8.41 8.03 35.29
CA ILE A 97 -7.79 6.73 35.03
C ILE A 97 -7.78 5.94 36.34
N THR A 98 -8.42 4.78 36.33
CA THR A 98 -8.40 3.85 37.46
C THR A 98 -7.12 3.02 37.45
N GLN A 99 -6.79 2.38 38.57
CA GLN A 99 -5.66 1.46 38.66
C GLN A 99 -5.78 0.32 37.63
N GLY A 100 -6.98 -0.25 37.46
CA GLY A 100 -7.23 -1.31 36.48
C GLY A 100 -7.06 -0.84 35.03
N GLU A 101 -7.52 0.37 34.71
CA GLU A 101 -7.29 0.95 33.38
C GLU A 101 -5.80 1.24 33.13
N MET A 102 -5.09 1.78 34.13
CA MET A 102 -3.66 2.01 34.01
C MET A 102 -2.87 0.69 33.91
N ALA A 103 -3.33 -0.39 34.55
CA ALA A 103 -2.76 -1.72 34.38
C ALA A 103 -2.91 -2.20 32.92
N ALA A 104 -4.05 -1.94 32.28
CA ALA A 104 -4.25 -2.25 30.86
C ALA A 104 -3.34 -1.39 29.95
N TRP A 105 -3.21 -0.08 30.21
CA TRP A 105 -2.27 0.79 29.50
C TRP A 105 -0.81 0.31 29.64
N LYS A 106 -0.40 -0.05 30.85
CA LYS A 106 0.95 -0.58 31.11
C LYS A 106 1.19 -1.93 30.43
N ALA A 107 0.20 -2.83 30.44
CA ALA A 107 0.26 -4.11 29.74
C ALA A 107 0.35 -3.92 28.21
N ALA A 108 -0.28 -2.88 27.69
CA ALA A 108 -0.18 -2.43 26.30
C ALA A 108 1.14 -1.68 25.98
N GLY A 109 2.03 -1.52 26.97
CA GLY A 109 3.34 -0.90 26.80
C GLY A 109 3.33 0.62 26.80
N PHE A 110 2.35 1.26 27.43
CA PHE A 110 2.25 2.72 27.56
C PHE A 110 2.61 3.20 28.97
N SER A 111 3.33 4.31 29.02
CA SER A 111 3.62 5.06 30.25
C SER A 111 2.37 5.80 30.76
N ILE A 112 2.44 6.31 32.00
CA ILE A 112 1.38 7.16 32.58
C ILE A 112 1.11 8.39 31.71
N ALA A 113 2.18 9.04 31.22
CA ALA A 113 2.05 10.24 30.41
C ALA A 113 1.34 9.96 29.08
N GLU A 114 1.74 8.88 28.39
CA GLU A 114 1.09 8.45 27.15
C GLU A 114 -0.37 8.03 27.38
N ALA A 115 -0.66 7.31 28.47
CA ALA A 115 -2.02 6.88 28.79
C ALA A 115 -2.95 8.08 29.01
N ILE A 116 -2.50 9.10 29.74
CA ILE A 116 -3.25 10.34 29.97
C ILE A 116 -3.50 11.07 28.65
N ASP A 117 -2.45 11.26 27.85
CA ASP A 117 -2.52 11.93 26.57
C ASP A 117 -3.47 11.20 25.61
N LEU A 118 -3.25 9.91 25.37
CA LEU A 118 -4.10 9.06 24.52
C LEU A 118 -5.56 9.00 24.97
N LYS A 119 -5.82 8.95 26.29
CA LYS A 119 -7.19 8.97 26.83
C LYS A 119 -7.90 10.27 26.49
N SER A 120 -7.19 11.40 26.47
CA SER A 120 -7.76 12.70 26.08
C SER A 120 -8.27 12.69 24.62
N TYR A 121 -7.62 11.91 23.75
CA TYR A 121 -8.04 11.59 22.37
C TYR A 121 -8.94 10.33 22.28
N ARG A 122 -9.56 9.93 23.40
CA ARG A 122 -10.52 8.81 23.50
C ARG A 122 -9.96 7.47 23.04
N PHE A 123 -8.66 7.25 23.09
CA PHE A 123 -8.08 5.93 22.86
C PHE A 123 -8.34 5.00 24.04
N ARG A 124 -8.53 3.73 23.71
CA ARG A 124 -8.42 2.63 24.66
C ARG A 124 -7.01 2.03 24.55
N PRO A 125 -6.52 1.34 25.60
CA PRO A 125 -5.21 0.68 25.57
C PRO A 125 -5.03 -0.25 24.37
N GLY A 126 -6.06 -1.05 24.05
CA GLY A 126 -6.05 -1.97 22.91
C GLY A 126 -5.92 -1.25 21.57
N ASP A 127 -6.77 -0.26 21.31
CA ASP A 127 -6.72 0.54 20.08
C ASP A 127 -5.33 1.17 19.88
N ALA A 128 -4.78 1.80 20.91
CA ALA A 128 -3.47 2.44 20.83
C ALA A 128 -2.35 1.42 20.59
N ALA A 129 -2.42 0.25 21.24
CA ALA A 129 -1.48 -0.84 21.00
C ALA A 129 -1.55 -1.34 19.56
N GLU A 130 -2.75 -1.42 18.98
CA GLU A 130 -2.95 -1.83 17.59
C GLU A 130 -2.32 -0.84 16.60
N TRP A 131 -2.53 0.47 16.79
CA TRP A 131 -1.84 1.49 15.99
C TRP A 131 -0.32 1.35 16.05
N ARG A 132 0.23 1.17 17.26
CA ARG A 132 1.67 0.99 17.46
C ARG A 132 2.17 -0.30 16.82
N ALA A 133 1.44 -1.40 16.94
CA ALA A 133 1.78 -2.68 16.33
C ALA A 133 1.79 -2.60 14.79
N ASN A 134 0.95 -1.75 14.22
CA ASN A 134 0.92 -1.43 12.79
C ASN A 134 1.98 -0.37 12.38
N GLY A 135 2.92 -0.03 13.25
CA GLY A 135 4.05 0.85 12.94
C GLY A 135 3.69 2.33 12.92
N PHE A 136 2.60 2.74 13.57
CA PHE A 136 2.26 4.15 13.74
C PHE A 136 2.78 4.71 15.05
N THR A 137 3.25 5.95 15.00
CA THR A 137 3.46 6.78 16.17
C THR A 137 2.12 7.20 16.77
N ILE A 138 2.13 7.61 18.04
CA ILE A 138 0.92 8.11 18.72
C ILE A 138 0.35 9.34 18.00
N GLU A 139 1.21 10.23 17.49
CA GLU A 139 0.76 11.44 16.80
C GLU A 139 0.09 11.12 15.45
N GLU A 140 0.66 10.20 14.65
CA GLU A 140 -0.01 9.70 13.45
C GLU A 140 -1.35 9.06 13.79
N ALA A 141 -1.40 8.22 14.83
CA ALA A 141 -2.62 7.54 15.25
C ALA A 141 -3.74 8.52 15.64
N LYS A 142 -3.42 9.60 16.36
CA LYS A 142 -4.39 10.66 16.72
C LYS A 142 -5.01 11.29 15.49
N VAL A 143 -4.18 11.74 14.54
CA VAL A 143 -4.64 12.36 13.29
C VAL A 143 -5.51 11.39 12.48
N LEU A 144 -5.09 10.14 12.37
CA LEU A 144 -5.82 9.11 11.63
C LEU A 144 -7.19 8.81 12.27
N LYS A 145 -7.23 8.72 13.60
CA LYS A 145 -8.46 8.50 14.34
C LYS A 145 -9.44 9.67 14.21
N GLU A 146 -8.96 10.92 14.24
CA GLU A 146 -9.79 12.10 14.00
C GLU A 146 -10.40 12.10 12.59
N ASN A 147 -9.64 11.61 11.60
CA ASN A 147 -10.10 11.39 10.23
C ASN A 147 -10.91 10.09 10.05
N ARG A 148 -11.25 9.40 11.15
CA ARG A 148 -12.07 8.17 11.18
C ARG A 148 -11.46 6.98 10.44
N TYR A 149 -10.13 6.92 10.33
CA TYR A 149 -9.44 5.72 9.87
C TYR A 149 -9.43 4.64 10.95
N GLU A 150 -9.55 3.38 10.52
CA GLU A 150 -9.27 2.20 11.33
C GLU A 150 -7.81 1.78 11.16
N PRO A 151 -7.11 1.22 12.17
CA PRO A 151 -5.67 0.97 12.13
C PRO A 151 -5.17 0.17 10.93
N ILE A 152 -5.97 -0.83 10.49
CA ILE A 152 -5.58 -1.79 9.45
C ILE A 152 -5.43 -1.11 8.08
N GLU A 153 -6.35 -0.22 7.73
CA GLU A 153 -6.35 0.39 6.39
C GLU A 153 -5.09 1.24 6.14
N PRO A 154 -4.75 2.24 6.97
CA PRO A 154 -3.51 2.99 6.85
C PRO A 154 -2.27 2.10 6.92
N ALA A 155 -2.30 1.00 7.69
CA ALA A 155 -1.18 0.07 7.78
C ALA A 155 -0.88 -0.57 6.42
N GLU A 156 -1.91 -0.98 5.67
CA GLU A 156 -1.73 -1.53 4.33
C GLU A 156 -1.15 -0.51 3.35
N TRP A 157 -1.63 0.73 3.38
CA TRP A 157 -1.08 1.82 2.57
C TRP A 157 0.39 2.11 2.93
N LYS A 158 0.70 2.20 4.22
CA LYS A 158 2.07 2.41 4.71
C LYS A 158 2.99 1.25 4.33
N ALA A 159 2.52 0.01 4.41
CA ALA A 159 3.27 -1.18 3.99
C ALA A 159 3.56 -1.19 2.46
N ASN A 160 2.73 -0.52 1.67
CA ASN A 160 2.97 -0.28 0.24
C ASN A 160 3.78 1.01 -0.04
N GLY A 161 4.28 1.65 1.03
CA GLY A 161 5.17 2.80 0.97
C GLY A 161 4.46 4.11 0.66
N PHE A 162 3.16 4.23 0.93
CA PHE A 162 2.42 5.48 0.79
C PHE A 162 2.43 6.28 2.09
N THR A 163 2.45 7.61 1.95
CA THR A 163 1.98 8.48 3.06
C THR A 163 0.46 8.46 3.13
N ILE A 164 -0.10 8.97 4.23
CA ILE A 164 -1.55 9.03 4.40
C ILE A 164 -2.20 9.99 3.40
N GLU A 165 -1.52 11.09 3.11
CA GLU A 165 -1.96 12.08 2.12
C GLU A 165 -2.03 11.47 0.73
N GLU A 166 -0.96 10.77 0.31
CA GLU A 166 -0.95 10.06 -0.97
C GLU A 166 -2.05 8.98 -1.00
N ALA A 167 -2.15 8.16 0.06
CA ALA A 167 -3.17 7.12 0.18
C ALA A 167 -4.58 7.68 -0.01
N ASN A 168 -4.87 8.86 0.54
CA ASN A 168 -6.17 9.53 0.40
C ASN A 168 -6.45 9.93 -1.05
N GLU A 169 -5.45 10.41 -1.79
CA GLU A 169 -5.60 10.72 -3.21
C GLU A 169 -5.90 9.46 -4.02
N TRP A 170 -5.15 8.38 -3.83
CA TRP A 170 -5.39 7.11 -4.53
C TRP A 170 -6.75 6.49 -4.16
N LYS A 171 -7.14 6.56 -2.89
CA LYS A 171 -8.44 6.10 -2.39
C LYS A 171 -9.61 6.89 -2.97
N LEU A 172 -9.47 8.20 -3.18
CA LEU A 172 -10.50 9.01 -3.84
C LEU A 172 -10.85 8.47 -5.23
N HIS A 173 -9.85 7.95 -5.94
CA HIS A 173 -9.99 7.29 -7.24
C HIS A 173 -10.32 5.79 -7.15
N ARG A 174 -10.62 5.30 -5.94
CA ARG A 174 -11.02 3.92 -5.64
C ARG A 174 -9.95 2.89 -6.00
N PHE A 175 -8.68 3.21 -5.76
CA PHE A 175 -7.61 2.23 -5.84
C PHE A 175 -7.42 1.52 -4.51
N LEU A 176 -7.04 0.25 -4.59
CA LEU A 176 -6.50 -0.50 -3.45
C LEU A 176 -5.00 -0.22 -3.30
N PRO A 177 -4.41 -0.37 -2.09
CA PRO A 177 -2.99 -0.07 -1.84
C PRO A 177 -2.02 -0.74 -2.82
N LYS A 178 -2.26 -2.01 -3.15
CA LYS A 178 -1.41 -2.77 -4.08
C LYS A 178 -1.52 -2.27 -5.51
N GLU A 179 -2.74 -2.01 -5.98
CA GLU A 179 -2.98 -1.47 -7.33
C GLU A 179 -2.35 -0.09 -7.47
N ALA A 180 -2.59 0.79 -6.50
CA ALA A 180 -2.00 2.13 -6.46
C ALA A 180 -0.46 2.05 -6.52
N LYS A 181 0.14 1.09 -5.81
CA LYS A 181 1.59 0.88 -5.81
C LYS A 181 2.10 0.58 -7.21
N GLU A 182 1.48 -0.35 -7.93
CA GLU A 182 1.90 -0.72 -9.30
C GLU A 182 1.85 0.49 -10.25
N TRP A 183 0.76 1.25 -10.22
CA TRP A 183 0.63 2.47 -11.03
C TRP A 183 1.66 3.55 -10.64
N ARG A 184 1.84 3.79 -9.33
CA ARG A 184 2.80 4.78 -8.83
C ARG A 184 4.24 4.42 -9.17
N GLU A 185 4.63 3.16 -9.05
CA GLU A 185 6.00 2.69 -9.37
C GLU A 185 6.34 2.88 -10.86
N ASP A 186 5.33 2.85 -11.73
CA ASP A 186 5.49 3.19 -13.14
C ASP A 186 5.39 4.71 -13.44
N GLY A 187 5.20 5.54 -12.42
CA GLY A 187 5.23 7.00 -12.50
C GLY A 187 3.87 7.66 -12.73
N PHE A 188 2.78 6.89 -12.63
CA PHE A 188 1.43 7.41 -12.88
C PHE A 188 0.81 8.10 -11.66
N LYS A 189 -0.09 9.05 -11.94
CA LYS A 189 -0.94 9.70 -10.93
C LYS A 189 -2.31 9.02 -10.84
N PRO A 190 -3.04 9.16 -9.72
CA PRO A 190 -4.33 8.48 -9.51
C PRO A 190 -5.37 8.71 -10.61
N ALA A 191 -5.60 9.96 -11.01
CA ALA A 191 -6.63 10.32 -11.99
C ALA A 191 -6.35 9.73 -13.36
N GLU A 192 -5.11 9.84 -13.83
CA GLU A 192 -4.65 9.29 -15.10
C GLU A 192 -4.72 7.76 -15.08
N SER A 193 -4.20 7.13 -14.02
CA SER A 193 -4.29 5.68 -13.81
C SER A 193 -5.72 5.20 -13.92
N LYS A 194 -6.68 5.96 -13.38
CA LYS A 194 -8.09 5.59 -13.42
C LYS A 194 -8.67 5.61 -14.83
N SER A 195 -8.27 6.57 -15.66
CA SER A 195 -8.69 6.64 -17.06
C SER A 195 -8.20 5.43 -17.86
N TRP A 196 -6.94 5.03 -17.69
CA TRP A 196 -6.38 3.85 -18.35
C TRP A 196 -6.97 2.54 -17.81
N GLN A 197 -7.13 2.43 -16.49
CA GLN A 197 -7.76 1.26 -15.85
C GLN A 197 -9.22 1.08 -16.30
N ALA A 198 -9.97 2.17 -16.53
CA ALA A 198 -11.36 2.12 -16.97
C ALA A 198 -11.56 1.46 -18.35
N VAL A 199 -10.50 1.42 -19.16
CA VAL A 199 -10.48 0.71 -20.45
C VAL A 199 -9.55 -0.52 -20.42
N ASN A 200 -9.37 -1.09 -19.22
CA ASN A 200 -8.67 -2.35 -18.96
C ASN A 200 -7.19 -2.36 -19.36
N PHE A 201 -6.48 -1.24 -19.26
CA PHE A 201 -5.03 -1.23 -19.36
C PHE A 201 -4.38 -1.44 -18.01
N SER A 202 -3.29 -2.20 -18.01
CA SER A 202 -2.35 -2.29 -16.89
C SER A 202 -1.36 -1.10 -16.89
N PRO A 203 -0.67 -0.83 -15.77
CA PRO A 203 0.41 0.18 -15.72
C PRO A 203 1.50 -0.06 -16.78
N GLY A 204 1.92 -1.32 -16.95
CA GLY A 204 2.96 -1.70 -17.90
C GLY A 204 2.56 -1.50 -19.36
N GLU A 205 1.34 -1.89 -19.75
CA GLU A 205 0.82 -1.60 -21.09
C GLU A 205 0.74 -0.08 -21.30
N THR A 206 0.21 0.65 -20.32
CA THR A 206 0.06 2.11 -20.39
C THR A 206 1.41 2.79 -20.61
N LYS A 207 2.42 2.43 -19.81
CA LYS A 207 3.77 2.95 -19.91
C LYS A 207 4.39 2.66 -21.28
N ALA A 208 4.13 1.47 -21.82
CA ALA A 208 4.60 1.11 -23.16
C ALA A 208 3.95 1.98 -24.26
N TYR A 209 2.64 2.22 -24.19
CA TYR A 209 1.94 3.11 -25.14
C TYR A 209 2.41 4.56 -25.03
N GLN A 210 2.55 5.09 -23.81
CA GLN A 210 3.04 6.44 -23.59
C GLN A 210 4.48 6.65 -24.04
N ALA A 211 5.36 5.65 -23.86
CA ALA A 211 6.73 5.70 -24.36
C ALA A 211 6.79 5.78 -25.89
N MET A 212 5.74 5.33 -26.59
CA MET A 212 5.60 5.46 -28.04
C MET A 212 4.93 6.78 -28.45
N GLY A 213 4.46 7.60 -27.50
CA GLY A 213 3.69 8.80 -27.78
C GLY A 213 2.25 8.51 -28.23
N ILE A 214 1.75 7.30 -27.97
CA ILE A 214 0.38 6.90 -28.30
C ILE A 214 -0.53 7.25 -27.12
N ASP A 215 -1.60 8.00 -27.40
CA ASP A 215 -2.57 8.39 -26.38
C ASP A 215 -3.54 7.27 -26.03
N LEU A 216 -4.39 7.51 -25.02
CA LEU A 216 -5.38 6.55 -24.53
C LEU A 216 -6.36 6.09 -25.62
N VAL A 217 -6.78 7.00 -26.49
CA VAL A 217 -7.80 6.72 -27.51
C VAL A 217 -7.23 5.80 -28.57
N ASP A 218 -6.04 6.11 -29.08
CA ASP A 218 -5.36 5.27 -30.05
C ASP A 218 -4.93 3.92 -29.44
N ALA A 219 -4.41 3.92 -28.20
CA ALA A 219 -4.07 2.68 -27.50
C ALA A 219 -5.30 1.77 -27.33
N GLN A 220 -6.44 2.35 -26.95
CA GLN A 220 -7.71 1.64 -26.85
C GLN A 220 -8.12 1.06 -28.21
N ALA A 221 -7.95 1.80 -29.30
CA ALA A 221 -8.26 1.31 -30.64
C ALA A 221 -7.35 0.14 -31.03
N TRP A 222 -6.03 0.24 -30.83
CA TRP A 222 -5.10 -0.87 -31.04
C TRP A 222 -5.54 -2.14 -30.28
N LYS A 223 -5.87 -2.00 -29.00
CA LYS A 223 -6.32 -3.12 -28.16
C LYS A 223 -7.67 -3.69 -28.61
N LEU A 224 -8.63 -2.84 -28.97
CA LEU A 224 -9.96 -3.24 -29.45
C LEU A 224 -9.87 -4.07 -30.75
N TYR A 225 -8.96 -3.69 -31.66
CA TYR A 225 -8.68 -4.44 -32.87
C TYR A 225 -7.67 -5.59 -32.66
N LEU A 226 -7.48 -6.03 -31.42
CA LEU A 226 -6.67 -7.19 -31.05
C LEU A 226 -5.22 -7.09 -31.54
N PHE A 227 -4.63 -5.90 -31.47
CA PHE A 227 -3.19 -5.75 -31.60
C PHE A 227 -2.53 -5.88 -30.23
N THR A 228 -1.41 -6.61 -30.17
CA THR A 228 -0.54 -6.53 -28.99
C THR A 228 0.21 -5.21 -28.96
N VAL A 229 0.78 -4.85 -27.81
CA VAL A 229 1.62 -3.65 -27.66
C VAL A 229 2.81 -3.68 -28.64
N GLU A 230 3.41 -4.87 -28.86
CA GLU A 230 4.53 -5.06 -29.80
C GLU A 230 4.10 -4.90 -31.26
N GLU A 231 2.93 -5.40 -31.63
CA GLU A 231 2.39 -5.17 -32.97
C GLU A 231 2.10 -3.69 -33.18
N ALA A 232 1.37 -3.06 -32.25
CA ALA A 232 1.10 -1.63 -32.28
C ALA A 232 2.39 -0.80 -32.39
N ARG A 233 3.44 -1.17 -31.65
CA ARG A 233 4.78 -0.57 -31.76
C ARG A 233 5.36 -0.67 -33.16
N SER A 234 5.28 -1.86 -33.76
CA SER A 234 5.85 -2.13 -35.08
C SER A 234 5.15 -1.31 -36.17
N TRP A 235 3.81 -1.27 -36.15
CA TRP A 235 3.01 -0.45 -37.06
C TRP A 235 3.23 1.05 -36.83
N HIS A 236 3.24 1.50 -35.58
CA HIS A 236 3.49 2.89 -35.23
C HIS A 236 4.89 3.37 -35.66
N THR A 237 5.92 2.53 -35.51
CA THR A 237 7.29 2.82 -35.98
C THR A 237 7.35 2.94 -37.51
N ALA A 238 6.50 2.19 -38.22
CA ALA A 238 6.31 2.34 -39.66
C ALA A 238 5.51 3.60 -40.05
N LYS A 239 5.06 4.41 -39.07
CA LYS A 239 4.19 5.58 -39.22
C LYS A 239 2.81 5.23 -39.79
N ILE A 240 2.31 4.05 -39.43
CA ILE A 240 0.99 3.55 -39.84
C ILE A 240 0.10 3.56 -38.60
N ASN A 241 -1.05 4.24 -38.66
CA ASN A 241 -2.01 4.32 -37.55
C ASN A 241 -2.80 2.99 -37.41
N TRP A 242 -3.58 2.87 -36.33
CA TRP A 242 -4.35 1.65 -36.02
C TRP A 242 -5.39 1.32 -37.11
N PHE A 243 -5.97 2.34 -37.74
CA PHE A 243 -7.01 2.18 -38.76
C PHE A 243 -6.42 1.53 -40.01
N ASP A 244 -5.35 2.10 -40.54
CA ASP A 244 -4.62 1.54 -41.67
C ASP A 244 -4.08 0.15 -41.32
N ALA A 245 -3.38 0.01 -40.19
CA ALA A 245 -2.82 -1.27 -39.77
C ALA A 245 -3.87 -2.39 -39.71
N THR A 246 -5.09 -2.09 -39.24
CA THR A 246 -6.20 -3.05 -39.19
C THR A 246 -6.54 -3.57 -40.59
N VAL A 247 -6.69 -2.66 -41.55
CA VAL A 247 -7.09 -2.98 -42.92
C VAL A 247 -5.98 -3.73 -43.65
N TRP A 248 -4.73 -3.26 -43.55
CA TRP A 248 -3.58 -3.88 -44.20
C TRP A 248 -3.23 -5.26 -43.61
N ARG A 249 -3.32 -5.42 -42.28
CA ARG A 249 -3.17 -6.71 -41.60
C ARG A 249 -4.24 -7.71 -42.06
N ALA A 250 -5.50 -7.27 -42.16
CA ALA A 250 -6.60 -8.13 -42.64
C ALA A 250 -6.38 -8.59 -44.10
N ALA A 251 -5.80 -7.73 -44.93
CA ALA A 251 -5.40 -8.04 -46.30
C ALA A 251 -4.11 -8.89 -46.40
N LYS A 252 -3.56 -9.35 -45.27
CA LYS A 252 -2.36 -10.19 -45.17
C LYS A 252 -1.10 -9.55 -45.79
N PHE A 253 -1.01 -8.23 -45.74
CA PHE A 253 0.25 -7.54 -46.02
C PHE A 253 1.14 -7.57 -44.78
N THR A 254 2.45 -7.70 -44.98
CA THR A 254 3.40 -7.44 -43.90
C THR A 254 3.49 -5.94 -43.64
N ILE A 255 4.08 -5.54 -42.51
CA ILE A 255 4.28 -4.12 -42.17
C ILE A 255 5.12 -3.42 -43.24
N GLU A 256 6.17 -4.08 -43.73
CA GLU A 256 7.07 -3.56 -44.77
C GLU A 256 6.33 -3.36 -46.09
N GLN A 257 5.54 -4.35 -46.52
CA GLN A 257 4.74 -4.21 -47.73
C GLN A 257 3.74 -3.05 -47.57
N SER A 258 3.03 -3.00 -46.44
CA SER A 258 2.05 -1.96 -46.17
C SER A 258 2.68 -0.56 -46.19
N LYS A 259 3.85 -0.41 -45.56
CA LYS A 259 4.61 0.83 -45.55
C LYS A 259 5.03 1.25 -46.96
N GLU A 260 5.50 0.31 -47.78
CA GLU A 260 5.93 0.60 -49.14
C GLU A 260 4.76 1.12 -49.99
N TRP A 261 3.65 0.40 -50.03
CA TRP A 261 2.46 0.81 -50.77
C TRP A 261 1.86 2.13 -50.25
N LEU A 262 1.72 2.29 -48.93
CA LEU A 262 1.22 3.53 -48.33
C LEU A 262 2.12 4.73 -48.64
N SER A 263 3.45 4.55 -48.63
CA SER A 263 4.40 5.63 -48.93
C SER A 263 4.30 6.15 -50.36
N LEU A 264 3.76 5.32 -51.28
CA LEU A 264 3.50 5.68 -52.66
C LEU A 264 2.06 6.19 -52.90
N GLY A 265 1.26 6.33 -51.83
CA GLY A 265 -0.10 6.85 -51.88
C GLY A 265 -1.14 5.84 -52.39
N PHE A 266 -0.93 4.55 -52.15
CA PHE A 266 -1.89 3.51 -52.47
C PHE A 266 -2.80 3.16 -51.30
N THR A 267 -4.07 2.88 -51.61
CA THR A 267 -4.97 2.20 -50.67
C THR A 267 -4.72 0.70 -50.66
N VAL A 268 -5.25 -0.01 -49.67
CA VAL A 268 -5.16 -1.48 -49.62
C VAL A 268 -5.78 -2.14 -50.85
N ASP A 269 -6.87 -1.57 -51.38
CA ASP A 269 -7.61 -2.12 -52.52
C ASP A 269 -6.80 -1.99 -53.79
N GLU A 270 -6.19 -0.81 -54.00
CA GLU A 270 -5.29 -0.59 -55.12
C GLU A 270 -4.06 -1.50 -55.04
N ALA A 271 -3.51 -1.69 -53.84
CA ALA A 271 -2.39 -2.60 -53.62
C ALA A 271 -2.81 -4.07 -53.86
N LEU A 272 -4.00 -4.50 -53.47
CA LEU A 272 -4.51 -5.84 -53.75
C LEU A 272 -4.70 -6.09 -55.24
N ASP A 273 -5.29 -5.12 -55.96
CA ASP A 273 -5.47 -5.17 -57.41
C ASP A 273 -4.11 -5.26 -58.14
N ALA A 274 -3.10 -4.55 -57.65
CA ALA A 274 -1.79 -4.47 -58.28
C ALA A 274 -0.83 -5.61 -57.88
N LYS A 275 -0.89 -6.13 -56.64
CA LYS A 275 0.12 -7.03 -56.04
C LYS A 275 0.40 -8.30 -56.85
N ALA A 276 -0.57 -8.78 -57.63
CA ALA A 276 -0.39 -9.97 -58.46
C ALA A 276 0.42 -9.72 -59.75
N ASN A 277 0.49 -8.46 -60.21
CA ASN A 277 0.91 -8.10 -61.57
C ASN A 277 1.97 -6.99 -61.61
N ALA A 278 2.18 -6.28 -60.50
CA ALA A 278 3.14 -5.19 -60.42
C ALA A 278 3.75 -5.08 -59.03
N THR A 279 5.02 -4.70 -58.98
CA THR A 279 5.66 -4.16 -57.77
C THR A 279 5.06 -2.79 -57.42
N PRO A 280 5.21 -2.29 -56.17
CA PRO A 280 4.71 -0.97 -55.78
C PRO A 280 5.21 0.17 -56.67
N ALA A 281 6.48 0.12 -57.06
CA ALA A 281 7.10 1.12 -57.94
C ALA A 281 6.51 1.08 -59.36
N GLU A 282 6.33 -0.11 -59.94
CA GLU A 282 5.67 -0.25 -61.25
C GLU A 282 4.24 0.25 -61.17
N ALA A 283 3.46 -0.20 -60.17
CA ALA A 283 2.09 0.26 -59.97
C ALA A 283 2.00 1.78 -59.85
N LYS A 284 2.97 2.42 -59.18
CA LYS A 284 3.06 3.90 -59.11
C LYS A 284 3.26 4.52 -60.47
N GLU A 285 4.15 3.96 -61.29
CA GLU A 285 4.38 4.40 -62.66
C GLU A 285 3.09 4.31 -63.50
N TRP A 286 2.36 3.18 -63.40
CA TRP A 286 1.06 3.01 -64.07
C TRP A 286 0.02 4.03 -63.58
N LYS A 287 -0.08 4.25 -62.26
CA LYS A 287 -1.00 5.23 -61.64
C LYS A 287 -0.71 6.65 -62.12
N ASP A 288 0.56 7.06 -62.14
CA ASP A 288 1.00 8.39 -62.56
C ASP A 288 0.75 8.65 -64.06
N ASN A 289 0.64 7.60 -64.85
CA ASN A 289 0.29 7.66 -66.27
C ASN A 289 -1.22 7.51 -66.54
N GLY A 290 -2.06 7.55 -65.50
CA GLY A 290 -3.52 7.57 -65.60
C GLY A 290 -4.17 6.18 -65.73
N PHE A 291 -3.46 5.10 -65.40
CA PHE A 291 -4.01 3.75 -65.38
C PHE A 291 -4.61 3.40 -64.02
N ARG A 292 -5.74 2.70 -64.04
CA ARG A 292 -6.32 2.08 -62.84
C ARG A 292 -5.61 0.76 -62.57
N MET A 293 -5.48 0.37 -61.30
CA MET A 293 -4.74 -0.86 -60.94
C MET A 293 -5.31 -2.12 -61.59
N LYS A 294 -6.64 -2.20 -61.70
CA LYS A 294 -7.34 -3.30 -62.40
C LYS A 294 -7.01 -3.41 -63.90
N GLU A 295 -6.54 -2.33 -64.52
CA GLU A 295 -6.20 -2.32 -65.95
C GLU A 295 -4.82 -2.92 -66.21
N ILE A 296 -3.91 -2.90 -65.23
CA ILE A 296 -2.51 -3.33 -65.38
C ILE A 296 -2.47 -4.77 -65.90
N ALA A 297 -3.22 -5.68 -65.27
CA ALA A 297 -3.29 -7.08 -65.68
C ALA A 297 -3.79 -7.25 -67.12
N ALA A 298 -4.79 -6.46 -67.53
CA ALA A 298 -5.36 -6.56 -68.88
C ALA A 298 -4.35 -6.10 -69.94
N TRP A 299 -3.63 -5.01 -69.69
CA TRP A 299 -2.57 -4.52 -70.59
C TRP A 299 -1.37 -5.46 -70.66
N GLN A 300 -0.91 -6.00 -69.52
CA GLN A 300 0.19 -6.96 -69.49
C GLN A 300 -0.18 -8.29 -70.17
N ASN A 301 -1.40 -8.79 -69.96
CA ASN A 301 -1.90 -10.00 -70.62
C ASN A 301 -2.10 -9.80 -72.13
N ALA A 302 -2.40 -8.58 -72.56
CA ALA A 302 -2.45 -8.17 -73.97
C ALA A 302 -1.05 -8.03 -74.61
N GLY A 303 0.04 -8.24 -73.85
CA GLY A 303 1.42 -8.23 -74.33
C GLY A 303 2.16 -6.90 -74.10
N PHE A 304 1.52 -5.89 -73.53
CA PHE A 304 2.12 -4.58 -73.24
C PHE A 304 2.66 -4.58 -71.81
N LYS A 305 3.94 -4.94 -71.66
CA LYS A 305 4.56 -5.19 -70.34
C LYS A 305 4.94 -3.90 -69.63
N THR A 306 5.14 -2.82 -70.37
CA THR A 306 5.53 -1.52 -69.80
C THR A 306 4.43 -0.49 -69.93
N VAL A 307 4.37 0.47 -68.99
CA VAL A 307 3.40 1.56 -69.05
C VAL A 307 3.55 2.40 -70.31
N LYS A 308 4.78 2.55 -70.83
CA LYS A 308 5.06 3.32 -72.05
C LYS A 308 4.40 2.70 -73.28
N GLU A 309 4.47 1.38 -73.40
CA GLU A 309 3.83 0.64 -74.48
C GLU A 309 2.31 0.79 -74.39
N ALA A 310 1.73 0.52 -73.22
CA ALA A 310 0.28 0.61 -73.01
C ALA A 310 -0.25 2.04 -73.18
N LYS A 311 0.50 3.05 -72.71
CA LYS A 311 0.09 4.46 -72.76
C LYS A 311 -0.11 4.95 -74.18
N LYS A 312 0.77 4.57 -75.11
CA LYS A 312 0.64 4.96 -76.52
C LYS A 312 -0.71 4.53 -77.10
N TRP A 313 -1.14 3.31 -76.79
CA TRP A 313 -2.43 2.77 -77.26
C TRP A 313 -3.61 3.37 -76.50
N LYS A 314 -3.49 3.55 -75.19
CA LYS A 314 -4.54 4.18 -74.38
C LYS A 314 -4.80 5.64 -74.77
N ASP A 315 -3.76 6.40 -75.10
CA ASP A 315 -3.88 7.78 -75.59
C ASP A 315 -4.58 7.84 -76.97
N TRP A 316 -4.64 6.72 -77.70
CA TRP A 316 -5.43 6.54 -78.93
C TRP A 316 -6.82 5.92 -78.69
N ASP A 317 -7.27 5.84 -77.44
CA ASP A 317 -8.56 5.27 -77.01
C ASP A 317 -8.74 3.77 -77.32
N TYR A 318 -7.62 3.03 -77.43
CA TYR A 318 -7.67 1.57 -77.58
C TYR A 318 -7.84 0.89 -76.23
N SER A 319 -8.72 -0.13 -76.19
CA SER A 319 -8.73 -1.12 -75.12
C SER A 319 -7.51 -2.05 -75.24
N PRO A 320 -7.10 -2.75 -74.16
CA PRO A 320 -6.01 -3.74 -74.24
C PRO A 320 -6.22 -4.79 -75.34
N ALA A 321 -7.46 -5.26 -75.52
CA ALA A 321 -7.80 -6.27 -76.51
C ALA A 321 -7.71 -5.72 -77.95
N ASP A 322 -8.22 -4.51 -78.17
CA ASP A 322 -8.16 -3.86 -79.49
C ASP A 322 -6.71 -3.50 -79.85
N ALA A 323 -5.93 -3.04 -78.87
CA ALA A 323 -4.51 -2.77 -79.04
C ALA A 323 -3.73 -4.04 -79.41
N ALA A 324 -3.97 -5.16 -78.72
CA ALA A 324 -3.32 -6.44 -79.04
C ALA A 324 -3.66 -6.91 -80.46
N LYS A 325 -4.93 -6.79 -80.87
CA LYS A 325 -5.38 -7.13 -82.22
C LYS A 325 -4.73 -6.23 -83.27
N ALA A 326 -4.78 -4.91 -83.08
CA ALA A 326 -4.17 -3.95 -83.98
C ALA A 326 -2.65 -4.11 -84.08
N TYR A 327 -1.98 -4.49 -82.99
CA TYR A 327 -0.54 -4.78 -82.99
C TYR A 327 -0.21 -6.08 -83.74
N ALA A 328 -1.06 -7.11 -83.63
CA ALA A 328 -0.90 -8.35 -84.39
C ALA A 328 -1.14 -8.15 -85.90
N ASP A 329 -2.13 -7.32 -86.27
CA ASP A 329 -2.52 -7.08 -87.66
C ASP A 329 -1.53 -6.15 -88.42
N ASN A 330 -0.77 -5.30 -87.72
CA ASN A 330 0.12 -4.30 -88.34
C ASN A 330 1.64 -4.61 -88.28
N GLY A 331 2.05 -5.75 -87.71
CA GLY A 331 3.44 -6.23 -87.72
C GLY A 331 4.36 -5.58 -86.68
N LYS A 332 5.27 -6.39 -86.11
CA LYS A 332 6.24 -6.00 -85.07
C LYS A 332 7.23 -4.92 -85.51
#